data_AF-A0A1H6G523-F1
#
_entry.id   AF-A0A1H6G523-F1
#
_cell.length_a   1.000
_cell.length_b   1.000
_cell.length_c   1.000
_cell.angle_alpha   90.00
_cell.angle_beta   90.00
_cell.angle_gamma   90.00
#
_symmetry.space_group_name_H-M   'P 1'
#
loop_
_entity.id
_entity.type
_entity.pdbx_description
1 polymer ?
#
loop_
_entity_poly.entity_id
_entity_poly.type
_entity_poly.pdbx_seq_one_letter_code
_entity_poly.pdbx_strand_id
1 'polypeptide(L)'
;MTEITEHTSKLSPAATEFILHWGNLGGQWGVNRSVAQIHALLFISDHPLPAEDIAEMLGLARSNVSNSIKELLGWRLIERVPLLGDRRDHFTAEKDIWEMVTRIAAGRKAREIDPAEAALKACVARAAGDPQLSGEAKARLADMLDFVTTMGRWHDEMLNVPKPALMRLIKLGAGVTKLINWRPGKSKDAG
;
A
#
# COMPACT_ATOMS: atom_id res chain seq x y z
N MET A 1 -8.89 25.56 -34.39
CA MET A 1 -8.02 26.16 -33.37
C MET A 1 -8.62 25.78 -32.02
N THR A 2 -8.20 24.67 -31.44
CA THR A 2 -8.75 24.20 -30.16
C THR A 2 -8.06 24.99 -29.06
N GLU A 3 -8.79 25.89 -28.42
CA GLU A 3 -8.32 26.60 -27.23
C GLU A 3 -8.06 25.57 -26.13
N ILE A 4 -6.78 25.34 -25.84
CA ILE A 4 -6.37 24.68 -24.61
C ILE A 4 -6.64 25.71 -23.52
N THR A 5 -7.74 25.54 -22.80
CA THR A 5 -8.03 26.32 -21.61
C THR A 5 -6.88 26.11 -20.64
N GLU A 6 -6.03 27.11 -20.46
CA GLU A 6 -5.03 27.13 -19.39
C GLU A 6 -5.79 27.16 -18.05
N HIS A 7 -6.08 25.99 -17.50
CA HIS A 7 -6.28 25.86 -16.08
C HIS A 7 -4.92 26.15 -15.44
N THR A 8 -4.73 27.37 -14.95
CA THR A 8 -3.61 27.69 -14.08
C THR A 8 -3.65 26.72 -12.91
N SER A 9 -2.77 25.73 -12.93
CA SER A 9 -2.63 24.74 -11.88
C SER A 9 -2.48 25.46 -10.54
N LYS A 10 -3.43 25.26 -9.61
CA LYS A 10 -3.32 25.71 -8.21
C LYS A 10 -2.13 25.06 -7.48
N LEU A 11 -1.48 24.08 -8.10
CA LEU A 11 -0.34 23.33 -7.58
C LEU A 11 0.97 23.83 -8.17
N SER A 12 2.02 23.86 -7.33
CA SER A 12 3.38 24.15 -7.79
C SER A 12 3.89 23.02 -8.71
N PRO A 13 4.87 23.30 -9.59
CA PRO A 13 5.45 22.26 -10.46
C PRO A 13 5.95 21.03 -9.70
N ALA A 14 6.61 21.22 -8.56
CA ALA A 14 7.11 20.13 -7.72
C ALA A 14 5.98 19.29 -7.09
N ALA A 15 4.89 19.95 -6.64
CA ALA A 15 3.71 19.26 -6.13
C ALA A 15 3.05 18.42 -7.23
N THR A 16 2.89 18.98 -8.43
CA THR A 16 2.33 18.29 -9.58
C THR A 16 3.17 17.07 -9.97
N GLU A 17 4.49 17.22 -10.03
CA GLU A 17 5.41 16.11 -10.32
C GLU A 17 5.27 14.98 -9.29
N PHE A 18 5.31 15.31 -8.00
CA PHE A 18 5.14 14.36 -6.92
C PHE A 18 3.81 13.60 -7.01
N ILE A 19 2.68 14.31 -7.17
CA ILE A 19 1.35 13.70 -7.27
C ILE A 19 1.28 12.75 -8.47
N LEU A 20 1.79 13.15 -9.63
CA LEU A 20 1.79 12.32 -10.83
C LEU A 20 2.66 11.06 -10.66
N HIS A 21 3.84 11.21 -10.09
CA HIS A 21 4.79 10.11 -9.90
C HIS A 21 4.29 9.13 -8.84
N TRP A 22 3.76 9.63 -7.72
CA TRP A 22 3.15 8.83 -6.68
C TRP A 22 1.92 8.06 -7.21
N GLY A 23 1.10 8.72 -8.04
CA GLY A 23 0.00 8.08 -8.76
C GLY A 23 0.44 6.91 -9.65
N ASN A 24 1.53 7.09 -10.40
CA ASN A 24 2.10 6.04 -11.25
C ASN A 24 2.63 4.86 -10.44
N LEU A 25 3.33 5.14 -9.34
CA LEU A 25 3.86 4.11 -8.43
C LEU A 25 2.73 3.30 -7.80
N GLY A 26 1.64 3.96 -7.39
CA GLY A 26 0.44 3.28 -6.88
C GLY A 26 -0.04 2.17 -7.81
N GLY A 27 -0.14 2.47 -9.11
CA GLY A 27 -0.54 1.47 -10.12
C GLY A 27 0.37 0.24 -10.18
N GLN A 28 1.68 0.41 -9.99
CA GLN A 28 2.64 -0.70 -9.98
C GLN A 28 2.53 -1.57 -8.72
N TRP A 29 2.04 -1.00 -7.62
CA TRP A 29 1.85 -1.71 -6.35
C TRP A 29 0.43 -2.27 -6.17
N GLY A 30 -0.40 -2.24 -7.22
CA GLY A 30 -1.78 -2.73 -7.17
C GLY A 30 -2.76 -1.75 -6.52
N VAL A 31 -2.39 -0.47 -6.38
CA VAL A 31 -3.25 0.60 -5.86
C VAL A 31 -3.81 1.41 -7.01
N ASN A 32 -5.08 1.81 -6.93
CA ASN A 32 -5.68 2.67 -7.94
C ASN A 32 -4.91 4.01 -8.06
N ARG A 33 -4.61 4.44 -9.29
CA ARG A 33 -3.89 5.69 -9.56
C ARG A 33 -4.52 6.90 -8.84
N SER A 34 -5.84 7.03 -8.90
CA SER A 34 -6.57 8.17 -8.33
C SER A 34 -6.51 8.18 -6.80
N VAL A 35 -6.60 6.99 -6.19
CA VAL A 35 -6.41 6.79 -4.74
C VAL A 35 -5.03 7.29 -4.31
N ALA A 36 -3.98 6.88 -5.04
CA ALA A 36 -2.63 7.34 -4.78
C ALA A 36 -2.47 8.86 -5.00
N GLN A 37 -3.01 9.42 -6.08
CA GLN A 37 -2.93 10.87 -6.35
C GLN A 37 -3.66 11.71 -5.30
N ILE A 38 -4.83 11.28 -4.84
CA ILE A 38 -5.59 11.97 -3.78
C ILE A 38 -4.83 11.90 -2.46
N HIS A 39 -4.26 10.74 -2.12
CA HIS A 39 -3.40 10.63 -0.95
C HIS A 39 -2.19 11.56 -1.06
N ALA A 40 -1.50 11.60 -2.20
CA ALA A 40 -0.34 12.45 -2.43
C ALA A 40 -0.68 13.93 -2.24
N LEU A 41 -1.81 14.38 -2.82
CA LEU A 41 -2.30 15.74 -2.64
C LEU A 41 -2.53 16.04 -1.15
N LEU A 42 -3.32 15.22 -0.46
CA LEU A 42 -3.65 15.42 0.95
C LEU A 42 -2.43 15.36 1.88
N PHE A 43 -1.42 14.56 1.52
CA PHE A 43 -0.17 14.42 2.27
C PHE A 43 0.66 15.70 2.26
N ILE A 44 0.72 16.39 1.13
CA ILE A 44 1.48 17.64 0.98
C ILE A 44 0.66 18.91 1.27
N SER A 45 -0.64 18.77 1.51
CA SER A 45 -1.52 19.89 1.85
C SER A 45 -1.29 20.38 3.29
N ASP A 46 -1.20 21.71 3.44
CA ASP A 46 -1.08 22.36 4.75
C ASP A 46 -2.38 22.32 5.54
N HIS A 47 -3.52 22.28 4.85
CA HIS A 47 -4.86 22.30 5.45
C HIS A 47 -5.73 21.16 4.93
N PRO A 48 -6.72 20.69 5.72
CA PRO A 48 -7.71 19.73 5.24
C PRO A 48 -8.46 20.25 4.01
N LEU A 49 -8.66 19.40 3.01
CA LEU A 49 -9.34 19.77 1.76
C LEU A 49 -10.72 19.11 1.66
N PRO A 50 -11.75 19.83 1.20
CA PRO A 50 -13.02 19.22 0.86
C PRO A 50 -12.94 18.44 -0.46
N ALA A 51 -13.88 17.52 -0.68
CA ALA A 51 -13.87 16.65 -1.85
C ALA A 51 -13.96 17.41 -3.19
N GLU A 52 -14.65 18.55 -3.22
CA GLU A 52 -14.77 19.41 -4.39
C GLU A 52 -13.43 20.00 -4.81
N ASP A 53 -12.64 20.48 -3.84
CA ASP A 53 -11.34 21.08 -4.10
C ASP A 53 -10.34 20.01 -4.57
N ILE A 54 -10.39 18.80 -3.99
CA ILE A 54 -9.62 17.64 -4.47
C ILE A 54 -9.95 17.32 -5.93
N ALA A 55 -11.24 17.33 -6.29
CA ALA A 55 -11.69 17.06 -7.65
C ALA A 55 -11.18 18.13 -8.64
N GLU A 56 -11.29 19.40 -8.28
CA GLU A 56 -10.82 20.52 -9.09
C GLU A 56 -9.29 20.47 -9.28
N MET A 57 -8.54 20.34 -8.19
CA MET A 57 -7.07 20.39 -8.21
C MET A 57 -6.45 19.23 -8.98
N LEU A 58 -7.07 18.05 -8.96
CA LEU A 58 -6.58 16.85 -9.66
C LEU A 58 -7.24 16.62 -11.02
N GLY A 59 -8.23 17.43 -11.40
CA GLY A 59 -9.01 17.21 -12.63
C GLY A 59 -9.76 15.87 -12.64
N LEU A 60 -10.22 15.40 -11.48
CA LEU A 60 -10.88 14.10 -11.33
C LEU A 60 -12.41 14.25 -11.28
N ALA A 61 -13.13 13.28 -11.85
CA ALA A 61 -14.57 13.20 -11.71
C ALA A 61 -14.99 13.02 -10.23
N ARG A 62 -16.05 13.70 -9.78
CA ARG A 62 -16.53 13.66 -8.39
C ARG A 62 -16.82 12.24 -7.87
N SER A 63 -17.36 11.37 -8.73
CA SER A 63 -17.60 9.96 -8.39
C SER A 63 -16.31 9.20 -8.09
N ASN A 64 -15.24 9.47 -8.86
CA ASN A 64 -13.92 8.87 -8.66
C ASN A 64 -13.27 9.38 -7.36
N VAL A 65 -13.40 10.68 -7.07
CA VAL A 65 -12.92 11.27 -5.80
C VAL A 65 -13.65 10.64 -4.61
N SER A 66 -14.98 10.53 -4.67
CA SER A 66 -15.79 9.92 -3.60
C SER A 66 -15.37 8.47 -3.33
N ASN A 67 -15.22 7.65 -4.37
CA ASN A 67 -14.79 6.25 -4.23
C ASN A 67 -13.37 6.15 -3.66
N SER A 68 -12.45 7.00 -4.15
CA SER A 68 -11.06 7.00 -3.70
C SER A 68 -10.92 7.46 -2.24
N ILE A 69 -11.69 8.47 -1.81
CA ILE A 69 -11.77 8.90 -0.40
C ILE A 69 -12.30 7.75 0.46
N LYS A 70 -13.36 7.06 0.03
CA LYS A 70 -13.91 5.90 0.75
C LYS A 70 -12.85 4.81 0.93
N GLU A 71 -12.09 4.53 -0.11
CA GLU A 71 -11.00 3.57 -0.06
C GLU A 71 -9.91 4.02 0.94
N LEU A 72 -9.40 5.25 0.80
CA LEU A 72 -8.39 5.80 1.70
C LEU A 72 -8.82 5.82 3.17
N LEU A 73 -10.08 6.14 3.46
CA LEU A 73 -10.66 6.04 4.81
C LEU A 73 -10.69 4.60 5.30
N GLY A 74 -11.05 3.64 4.43
CA GLY A 74 -11.03 2.21 4.75
C GLY A 74 -9.63 1.69 5.08
N TRP A 75 -8.60 2.20 4.41
CA TRP A 75 -7.20 1.96 4.74
C TRP A 75 -6.68 2.79 5.93
N ARG A 76 -7.50 3.73 6.44
CA ARG A 76 -7.12 4.71 7.45
C ARG A 76 -5.89 5.54 7.05
N LEU A 77 -5.71 5.81 5.76
CA LEU A 77 -4.62 6.66 5.27
C LEU A 77 -4.99 8.13 5.24
N ILE A 78 -6.29 8.41 5.34
CA ILE A 78 -6.83 9.75 5.54
C ILE A 78 -7.86 9.69 6.66
N GLU A 79 -8.19 10.85 7.20
CA GLU A 79 -9.27 11.05 8.14
C GLU A 79 -10.15 12.22 7.73
N ARG A 80 -11.37 12.25 8.29
CA ARG A 80 -12.32 13.34 8.10
C ARG A 80 -12.16 14.34 9.24
N VAL A 81 -11.98 15.61 8.89
CA VAL A 81 -11.80 16.71 9.83
C VAL A 81 -12.99 17.66 9.73
N PRO A 82 -13.82 17.82 10.77
CA PRO A 82 -14.86 18.85 10.79
C PRO A 82 -14.23 20.23 11.02
N LEU A 83 -14.65 21.22 10.23
CA LEU A 83 -14.23 22.62 10.39
C LEU A 83 -15.42 23.48 10.83
N LEU A 84 -15.24 24.29 11.86
CA LEU A 84 -16.31 25.13 12.39
C LEU A 84 -16.75 26.15 11.33
N GLY A 85 -18.06 26.21 11.06
CA GLY A 85 -18.65 27.13 10.09
C GLY A 85 -18.64 26.63 8.64
N ASP A 86 -17.97 25.50 8.35
CA ASP A 86 -18.05 24.82 7.06
C ASP A 86 -18.83 23.50 7.21
N ARG A 87 -19.82 23.31 6.35
CA ARG A 87 -20.69 22.11 6.38
C ARG A 87 -20.13 20.98 5.52
N ARG A 88 -19.07 21.21 4.75
CA ARG A 88 -18.42 20.21 3.90
C ARG A 88 -17.53 19.30 4.74
N ASP A 89 -17.42 18.06 4.29
CA ASP A 89 -16.44 17.13 4.83
C ASP A 89 -15.05 17.49 4.32
N HIS A 90 -14.12 17.76 5.23
CA HIS A 90 -12.72 17.98 4.87
C HIS A 90 -11.90 16.74 5.20
N PHE A 91 -10.83 16.53 4.45
CA PHE A 91 -9.98 15.36 4.58
C PHE A 91 -8.52 15.78 4.75
N THR A 92 -7.79 15.03 5.57
CA THR A 92 -6.34 15.16 5.73
C THR A 92 -5.70 13.78 5.75
N ALA A 93 -4.44 13.68 5.30
CA ALA A 93 -3.71 12.43 5.26
C ALA A 93 -2.93 12.17 6.55
N GLU A 94 -2.64 10.89 6.82
CA GLU A 94 -1.61 10.50 7.79
C GLU A 94 -0.24 11.01 7.30
N LYS A 95 0.43 11.81 8.13
CA LYS A 95 1.71 12.46 7.78
C LYS A 95 2.93 11.67 8.29
N ASP A 96 2.77 10.76 9.24
CA ASP A 96 3.85 9.82 9.59
C ASP A 96 3.91 8.68 8.57
N ILE A 97 4.98 8.69 7.76
CA ILE A 97 5.27 7.65 6.76
C ILE A 97 5.28 6.25 7.39
N TRP A 98 5.72 6.13 8.64
CA TRP A 98 5.73 4.87 9.35
C TRP A 98 4.32 4.33 9.62
N GLU A 99 3.43 5.20 10.07
CA GLU A 99 2.03 4.85 10.29
C GLU A 99 1.36 4.48 8.96
N MET A 100 1.63 5.24 7.90
CA MET A 100 1.16 4.92 6.54
C MET A 100 1.60 3.50 6.12
N VAL A 101 2.90 3.18 6.20
CA VAL A 101 3.43 1.87 5.81
C VAL A 101 2.88 0.75 6.70
N THR A 102 2.75 0.97 8.00
CA THR A 102 2.23 0.00 8.96
C THR A 102 0.75 -0.31 8.70
N ARG A 103 -0.06 0.72 8.43
CA ARG A 103 -1.48 0.57 8.06
C ARG A 103 -1.65 -0.20 6.75
N ILE A 104 -0.79 0.08 5.76
CA ILE A 104 -0.77 -0.66 4.49
C ILE A 104 -0.40 -2.13 4.74
N ALA A 105 0.68 -2.41 5.47
CA ALA A 105 1.13 -3.76 5.76
C ALA A 105 0.04 -4.59 6.47
N ALA A 106 -0.54 -4.04 7.54
CA ALA A 106 -1.65 -4.68 8.27
C ALA A 106 -2.87 -4.92 7.37
N GLY A 107 -3.23 -3.92 6.55
CA GLY A 107 -4.33 -4.02 5.61
C GLY A 107 -4.09 -5.05 4.49
N ARG A 108 -2.85 -5.27 4.06
CA ARG A 108 -2.52 -6.31 3.07
C ARG A 108 -2.50 -7.68 3.71
N LYS A 109 -1.96 -7.85 4.92
CA LYS A 109 -2.05 -9.12 5.65
C LYS A 109 -3.50 -9.58 5.79
N ALA A 110 -4.37 -8.70 6.30
CA ALA A 110 -5.77 -9.04 6.54
C ALA A 110 -6.54 -9.41 5.26
N ARG A 111 -6.20 -8.81 4.11
CA ARG A 111 -6.90 -9.05 2.83
C ARG A 111 -6.29 -10.13 1.96
N GLU A 112 -4.98 -10.34 2.03
CA GLU A 112 -4.25 -11.19 1.10
C GLU A 112 -3.68 -12.43 1.80
N ILE A 113 -3.06 -12.27 2.98
CA ILE A 113 -2.33 -13.35 3.66
C ILE A 113 -3.26 -14.19 4.53
N ASP A 114 -4.06 -13.57 5.40
CA ASP A 114 -4.93 -14.29 6.34
C ASP A 114 -5.94 -15.21 5.59
N PRO A 115 -6.58 -14.77 4.46
CA PRO A 115 -7.45 -15.65 3.69
C PRO A 115 -6.71 -16.77 2.97
N ALA A 116 -5.49 -16.50 2.46
CA ALA A 116 -4.68 -17.50 1.80
C ALA A 116 -4.23 -18.60 2.79
N GLU A 117 -3.82 -18.21 4.00
CA GLU A 117 -3.47 -19.14 5.06
C GLU A 117 -4.66 -20.03 5.45
N ALA A 118 -5.84 -19.43 5.64
CA ALA A 118 -7.07 -20.16 5.95
C ALA A 118 -7.43 -21.17 4.84
N ALA A 119 -7.30 -20.77 3.57
CA ALA A 119 -7.54 -21.65 2.44
C ALA A 119 -6.53 -22.81 2.38
N LEU A 120 -5.24 -22.54 2.61
CA LEU A 120 -4.18 -23.55 2.64
C LEU A 120 -4.40 -24.55 3.79
N LYS A 121 -4.80 -24.09 4.98
CA LYS A 121 -5.18 -24.97 6.11
C LYS A 121 -6.28 -25.94 5.71
N ALA A 122 -7.33 -25.45 5.05
CA ALA A 122 -8.44 -26.28 4.57
C ALA A 122 -8.02 -27.26 3.46
N CYS A 123 -7.07 -26.87 2.59
CA CYS A 123 -6.52 -27.74 1.56
C CYS A 123 -5.67 -28.86 2.16
N VAL A 124 -4.75 -28.55 3.08
CA VAL A 124 -3.90 -29.55 3.76
C VAL A 124 -4.76 -30.54 4.54
N ALA A 125 -5.79 -30.08 5.26
CA ALA A 125 -6.69 -30.94 6.01
C ALA A 125 -7.42 -31.94 5.10
N ARG A 126 -7.90 -31.50 3.93
CA ARG A 126 -8.54 -32.40 2.93
C ARG A 126 -7.52 -33.34 2.29
N ALA A 127 -6.33 -32.85 1.97
CA ALA A 127 -5.29 -33.63 1.32
C ALA A 127 -4.80 -34.79 2.19
N ALA A 128 -4.82 -34.67 3.52
CA ALA A 128 -4.39 -35.73 4.43
C ALA A 128 -5.08 -37.07 4.14
N GLY A 129 -6.41 -37.06 3.96
CA GLY A 129 -7.22 -38.24 3.67
C GLY A 129 -7.43 -38.57 2.18
N ASP A 130 -6.88 -37.77 1.26
CA ASP A 130 -7.13 -37.94 -0.17
C ASP A 130 -6.21 -39.02 -0.78
N PRO A 131 -6.75 -40.16 -1.28
CA PRO A 131 -5.95 -41.21 -1.89
C PRO A 131 -5.44 -40.85 -3.30
N GLN A 132 -5.99 -39.82 -3.94
CA GLN A 132 -5.58 -39.37 -5.28
C GLN A 132 -4.33 -38.50 -5.26
N LEU A 133 -4.01 -37.89 -4.11
CA LEU A 133 -2.80 -37.11 -3.92
C LEU A 133 -1.64 -37.98 -3.48
N SER A 134 -0.51 -37.88 -4.18
CA SER A 134 0.74 -38.52 -3.76
C SER A 134 1.23 -37.96 -2.43
N GLY A 135 2.00 -38.75 -1.68
CA GLY A 135 2.64 -38.27 -0.44
C GLY A 135 3.49 -37.02 -0.65
N GLU A 136 4.17 -36.92 -1.79
CA GLU A 136 4.96 -35.73 -2.15
C GLU A 136 4.10 -34.49 -2.39
N ALA A 137 2.94 -34.63 -3.06
CA ALA A 137 2.03 -33.51 -3.26
C ALA A 137 1.46 -33.01 -1.92
N LYS A 138 1.14 -33.93 -0.99
CA LYS A 138 0.72 -33.59 0.37
C LYS A 138 1.81 -32.84 1.14
N ALA A 139 3.06 -33.28 1.02
CA ALA A 139 4.21 -32.61 1.64
C ALA A 139 4.39 -31.18 1.11
N ARG A 140 4.34 -30.97 -0.21
CA ARG A 140 4.45 -29.63 -0.80
C ARG A 140 3.34 -28.68 -0.36
N LEU A 141 2.11 -29.17 -0.17
CA LEU A 141 1.00 -28.39 0.38
C LEU A 141 1.27 -27.99 1.84
N ALA A 142 1.82 -28.91 2.64
CA ALA A 142 2.21 -28.63 4.02
C ALA A 142 3.35 -27.62 4.10
N ASP A 143 4.37 -27.73 3.25
CA ASP A 143 5.50 -26.78 3.19
C ASP A 143 5.01 -25.37 2.83
N MET A 144 4.10 -25.25 1.86
CA MET A 144 3.52 -23.96 1.50
C MET A 144 2.72 -23.35 2.66
N LEU A 145 1.94 -24.16 3.38
CA LEU A 145 1.21 -23.72 4.56
C LEU A 145 2.16 -23.26 5.67
N ASP A 146 3.22 -24.03 5.94
CA ASP A 146 4.22 -23.68 6.96
C ASP A 146 4.91 -22.35 6.64
N PHE A 147 5.30 -22.15 5.38
CA PHE A 147 5.89 -20.91 4.92
C PHE A 147 4.94 -19.71 5.13
N VAL A 148 3.68 -19.80 4.68
CA VAL A 148 2.70 -18.71 4.83
C VAL A 148 2.43 -18.42 6.30
N THR A 149 2.27 -19.46 7.13
CA THR A 149 2.02 -19.33 8.58
C THR A 149 3.22 -18.68 9.28
N THR A 150 4.44 -19.06 8.91
CA THR A 150 5.67 -18.49 9.46
C THR A 150 5.80 -17.01 9.08
N MET A 151 5.54 -16.66 7.82
CA MET A 151 5.56 -15.27 7.36
C MET A 151 4.47 -14.42 8.02
N GLY A 152 3.26 -14.97 8.19
CA GLY A 152 2.15 -14.28 8.87
C GLY A 152 2.47 -13.97 10.33
N ARG A 153 3.01 -14.94 11.06
CA ARG A 153 3.47 -14.76 12.45
C ARG A 153 4.60 -13.75 12.56
N TRP A 154 5.60 -13.83 11.68
CA TRP A 154 6.70 -12.86 11.67
C TRP A 154 6.20 -11.42 11.44
N HIS A 155 5.24 -11.23 10.54
CA HIS A 155 4.59 -9.92 10.36
C HIS A 155 3.97 -9.43 11.67
N ASP A 156 3.20 -10.26 12.35
CA ASP A 156 2.50 -9.89 13.59
C ASP A 156 3.48 -9.56 14.73
N GLU A 157 4.61 -10.26 14.79
CA GLU A 157 5.71 -9.92 15.71
C GLU A 157 6.33 -8.56 15.36
N MET A 158 6.57 -8.27 14.08
CA MET A 158 7.18 -7.01 13.65
C MET A 158 6.31 -5.78 13.95
N LEU A 159 4.98 -5.92 13.99
CA LEU A 159 4.07 -4.84 14.41
C LEU A 159 4.28 -4.40 15.86
N ASN A 160 4.78 -5.30 16.71
CA ASN A 160 5.02 -5.03 18.13
C ASN A 160 6.46 -4.53 18.39
N VAL A 161 7.33 -4.54 17.37
CA VAL A 161 8.69 -4.03 17.51
C VAL A 161 8.66 -2.50 17.48
N PRO A 162 9.25 -1.82 18.48
CA PRO A 162 9.33 -0.35 18.46
C PRO A 162 10.03 0.15 17.18
N LYS A 163 9.44 1.17 16.54
CA LYS A 163 9.98 1.82 15.31
C LYS A 163 11.50 2.04 15.34
N PRO A 164 12.13 2.54 16.43
CA PRO A 164 13.59 2.71 16.47
C PRO A 164 14.37 1.39 16.37
N ALA A 165 13.86 0.31 16.98
CA ALA A 165 14.50 -1.01 16.95
C ALA A 165 14.38 -1.64 15.55
N LEU A 166 13.19 -1.57 14.94
CA LEU A 166 12.98 -2.10 13.60
C LEU A 166 13.80 -1.35 12.55
N MET A 167 13.91 -0.02 12.66
CA MET A 167 14.79 0.78 11.78
C MET A 167 16.28 0.44 11.96
N ARG A 168 16.72 0.05 13.16
CA ARG A 168 18.09 -0.47 13.35
C ARG A 168 18.28 -1.79 12.62
N LEU A 169 17.32 -2.70 12.69
CA LEU A 169 17.38 -3.98 11.96
C LEU A 169 17.45 -3.78 10.44
N ILE A 170 16.61 -2.91 9.88
CA ILE A 170 16.63 -2.58 8.45
C ILE A 170 18.01 -2.02 8.04
N LYS A 171 18.56 -1.09 8.83
CA LYS A 171 19.89 -0.50 8.56
C LYS A 171 21.02 -1.53 8.67
N LEU A 172 20.93 -2.48 9.61
CA LEU A 172 21.90 -3.57 9.74
C LEU A 172 21.82 -4.54 8.56
N GLY A 173 20.62 -4.91 8.11
CA GLY A 173 20.43 -5.76 6.93
C GLY A 173 21.04 -5.17 5.65
N ALA A 174 20.93 -3.85 5.45
CA ALA A 174 21.61 -3.14 4.37
C ALA A 174 23.16 -3.12 4.48
N GLY A 175 23.68 -3.35 5.69
CA GLY A 175 25.12 -3.54 5.93
C GLY A 175 25.57 -4.99 5.73
N VAL A 176 24.71 -5.98 5.99
CA VAL A 176 25.03 -7.41 5.82
C VAL A 176 25.28 -7.76 4.35
N THR A 177 24.56 -7.16 3.40
CA THR A 177 24.82 -7.34 1.96
C THR A 177 26.21 -6.83 1.55
N LYS A 178 26.72 -5.78 2.22
CA LYS A 178 28.08 -5.27 2.03
C LYS A 178 29.15 -6.18 2.64
N LEU A 179 28.84 -6.84 3.76
CA LEU A 179 29.77 -7.76 4.44
C LEU A 179 29.90 -9.12 3.72
N ILE A 180 28.83 -9.59 3.07
CA ILE A 180 28.81 -10.88 2.37
C ILE A 180 29.25 -10.73 0.89
N ASN A 181 29.61 -9.52 0.44
CA ASN A 181 30.03 -9.23 -0.92
C ASN A 181 29.03 -9.74 -1.99
N TRP A 182 27.75 -9.79 -1.63
CA TRP A 182 26.70 -10.34 -2.48
C TRP A 182 26.36 -9.33 -3.58
N ARG A 183 26.75 -9.65 -4.82
CA ARG A 183 26.34 -8.92 -6.03
C ARG A 183 25.09 -9.60 -6.59
N PRO A 184 23.97 -8.89 -6.81
CA PRO A 184 22.86 -9.44 -7.58
C PRO A 184 23.40 -9.77 -8.98
N GLY A 185 23.27 -11.04 -9.38
CA GLY A 185 23.69 -11.49 -10.70
C GLY A 185 22.94 -10.68 -11.76
N LYS A 186 23.68 -9.98 -12.62
CA LYS A 186 23.11 -9.37 -13.83
C LYS A 186 22.41 -10.48 -14.60
N SER A 187 21.08 -10.39 -14.74
CA SER A 187 20.37 -11.20 -15.73
C SER A 187 20.99 -10.89 -17.08
N LYS A 188 21.51 -11.93 -17.75
CA LYS A 188 21.92 -11.83 -19.14
C LYS A 188 20.69 -11.42 -19.95
N ASP A 189 20.81 -10.31 -20.67
CA ASP A 189 20.01 -10.08 -21.87
C ASP A 189 20.15 -11.33 -22.75
N ALA A 190 19.01 -11.94 -23.11
CA ALA A 190 18.93 -12.96 -24.13
C ALA A 190 18.25 -12.32 -25.33
N GLY A 191 18.92 -12.45 -26.48
CA GLY A 191 18.61 -11.79 -27.75
C GLY A 191 17.33 -12.27 -28.42
#